data_AF-A0A952J2Z3-F1
#
_entry.id   AF-A0A952J2Z3-F1
#
_cell.length_a   1.000
_cell.length_b   1.000
_cell.length_c   1.000
_cell.angle_alpha   90.00
_cell.angle_beta   90.00
_cell.angle_gamma   90.00
#
_symmetry.space_group_name_H-M   'P 1'
#
loop_
_entity.id
_entity.type
_entity.pdbx_description
1 polymer ?
#
loop_
_entity_poly.entity_id
_entity_poly.type
_entity_poly.pdbx_seq_one_letter_code
_entity_poly.pdbx_strand_id
1 'polypeptide(L)'
;MYAVFKTGGKQYRVSPGDKLLVESLKAEAGDSIDFDNVLMVGGGDDVSIGTPWVSGAVVSAKVVSHGRGKKIEVIKFRRRKHYRRQMGHRQNYTELEITSVNGVTAPADSRKASQKSAADQKSAPKASPGGKTEKPAPAKNEAVAAAPKFLDAPDGSPDDLKKILGIGSVLEEQLNDIGVFHYSQIAQFSDEDVAAINSHLNFPGRIERDEWIPQAQELMQGGEGRVLKYLDGPEGDPDDLKQISGVGPVLEKKLNELGIFHFRQIAGFEQKDIDLVNDAMAFPGRIERDEWIAQAQNLADGGEPR
;
A
#
# COMPACT_ATOMS: atom_id res chain seq x y z
N MET A 1 13.70 30.52 18.35
CA MET A 1 13.12 29.93 17.13
C MET A 1 13.02 28.43 17.33
N TYR A 2 11.87 27.83 17.03
CA TYR A 2 11.61 26.40 17.17
C TYR A 2 10.83 25.88 15.97
N ALA A 3 10.91 24.58 15.70
CA ALA A 3 10.12 23.92 14.67
C ALA A 3 9.45 22.66 15.20
N VAL A 4 8.37 22.26 14.53
CA VAL A 4 7.78 20.94 14.66
C VAL A 4 7.98 20.21 13.35
N PHE A 5 8.77 19.13 13.37
CA PHE A 5 9.05 18.32 12.18
C PHE A 5 8.66 16.86 12.43
N LYS A 6 8.43 16.13 11.34
CA LYS A 6 8.02 14.74 11.36
C LYS A 6 9.17 13.83 10.94
N THR A 7 9.49 12.84 11.77
CA THR A 7 10.42 11.76 11.44
C THR A 7 9.99 10.46 12.09
N GLY A 8 10.27 9.32 11.44
CA GLY A 8 9.93 7.98 11.95
C GLY A 8 8.45 7.77 12.32
N GLY A 9 7.53 8.56 11.74
CA GLY A 9 6.10 8.50 12.03
C GLY A 9 5.65 9.34 13.23
N LYS A 10 6.56 10.03 13.93
CA LYS A 10 6.27 10.91 15.07
C LYS A 10 6.60 12.37 14.76
N GLN A 11 6.04 13.28 15.54
CA GLN A 11 6.31 14.71 15.47
C GLN A 11 7.14 15.15 16.67
N TYR A 12 8.15 15.98 16.42
CA TYR A 12 9.07 16.47 17.45
C TYR A 12 9.10 17.99 17.41
N ARG A 13 8.93 18.62 18.57
CA ARG A 13 9.18 20.04 18.77
C ARG A 13 10.65 20.23 19.16
N VAL A 14 11.38 21.05 18.42
CA VAL A 14 12.82 21.25 18.61
C VAL A 14 13.22 22.70 18.46
N SER A 15 14.29 23.05 19.16
CA SER A 15 15.05 24.28 19.00
C SER A 15 16.50 23.96 18.63
N PRO A 16 17.25 24.89 18.00
CA PRO A 16 18.67 24.71 17.77
C PRO A 16 19.42 24.42 19.08
N GLY A 17 20.27 23.39 19.07
CA GLY A 17 21.01 22.89 20.24
C GLY A 17 20.34 21.76 21.01
N ASP A 18 19.07 21.44 20.71
CA ASP A 18 18.37 20.35 21.39
C ASP A 18 18.90 18.98 20.96
N LYS A 19 18.99 18.06 21.93
CA LYS A 19 19.30 16.64 21.69
C LYS A 19 18.03 15.81 21.76
N LEU A 20 17.81 14.97 20.75
CA LEU A 20 16.61 14.16 20.63
C LEU A 20 16.93 12.73 20.23
N LEU A 21 16.11 11.80 20.71
CA LEU A 21 16.17 10.39 20.38
C LEU A 21 15.07 10.06 19.39
N VAL A 22 15.45 9.65 18.18
CA VAL A 22 14.53 9.25 17.11
C VAL A 22 14.69 7.78 16.76
N GLU A 23 13.79 7.29 15.92
CA GLU A 23 13.91 6.01 15.25
C GLU A 23 15.28 5.83 14.57
N SER A 24 15.62 4.57 14.28
CA SER A 24 16.88 4.24 13.62
C SER A 24 16.93 4.86 12.21
N LEU A 25 17.96 5.65 11.95
CA LEU A 25 18.23 6.26 10.64
C LEU A 25 19.43 5.57 9.99
N LYS A 26 19.47 5.55 8.65
CA LYS A 26 20.58 4.99 7.86
C LYS A 26 21.63 6.09 7.61
N ALA A 27 22.38 6.46 8.64
CA ALA A 27 23.47 7.42 8.59
C ALA A 27 24.55 6.99 9.59
N GLU A 28 25.78 7.47 9.44
CA GLU A 28 26.87 7.20 10.38
C GLU A 28 26.94 8.28 11.47
N ALA A 29 27.62 7.96 12.58
CA ALA A 29 27.84 8.94 13.64
C ALA A 29 28.73 10.09 13.14
N GLY A 30 28.24 11.32 13.28
CA GLY A 30 28.90 12.53 12.81
C GLY A 30 28.30 13.13 11.53
N ASP A 31 27.47 12.37 10.81
CA ASP A 31 26.81 12.83 9.60
C ASP A 31 25.81 13.95 9.87
N SER A 32 25.62 14.84 8.90
CA SER A 32 24.56 15.85 8.90
C SER A 32 23.38 15.36 8.08
N ILE A 33 22.18 15.45 8.64
CA ILE A 33 20.92 15.05 8.02
C ILE A 33 19.99 16.25 8.02
N ASP A 34 19.40 16.52 6.86
CA ASP A 34 18.38 17.54 6.69
C ASP A 34 16.98 16.90 6.64
N PHE A 35 16.02 17.52 7.34
CA PHE A 35 14.63 17.10 7.37
C PHE A 35 13.72 18.14 6.72
N ASP A 36 13.11 17.78 5.60
CA ASP A 36 12.19 18.63 4.83
C ASP A 36 10.74 18.59 5.38
N ASN A 37 10.41 17.56 6.16
CA ASN A 37 9.05 17.33 6.67
C ASN A 37 8.73 18.23 7.89
N VAL A 38 8.75 19.54 7.69
CA VAL A 38 8.49 20.55 8.72
C VAL A 38 7.04 21.01 8.65
N LEU A 39 6.31 20.84 9.76
CA LEU A 39 4.89 21.17 9.88
C LEU A 39 4.66 22.61 10.32
N MET A 40 5.55 23.12 11.18
CA MET A 40 5.41 24.44 11.78
C MET A 40 6.78 25.00 12.14
N VAL A 41 6.98 26.31 11.94
CA VAL A 41 8.14 27.06 12.43
C VAL A 41 7.64 28.26 13.23
N GLY A 42 8.16 28.45 14.44
CA GLY A 42 7.80 29.56 15.32
C GLY A 42 9.01 30.35 15.79
N GLY A 43 8.89 31.69 15.78
CA GLY A 43 9.93 32.61 16.23
C GLY A 43 9.33 33.83 16.91
N GLY A 44 9.33 33.86 18.25
CA GLY A 44 8.70 34.95 19.00
C GLY A 44 7.18 34.91 18.85
N ASP A 45 6.60 36.01 18.40
CA ASP A 45 5.15 36.15 18.19
C ASP A 45 4.67 35.61 16.83
N ASP A 46 5.60 35.42 15.88
CA ASP A 46 5.28 34.94 14.53
C ASP A 46 5.36 33.41 14.45
N VAL A 47 4.28 32.79 13.94
CA VAL A 47 4.16 31.34 13.75
C VAL A 47 3.73 31.06 12.32
N SER A 48 4.58 30.33 11.58
CA SER A 48 4.28 29.84 10.24
C SER A 48 3.81 28.39 10.32
N ILE A 49 2.57 28.12 9.90
CA ILE A 49 1.94 26.80 9.91
C ILE A 49 1.81 26.31 8.46
N GLY A 50 2.23 25.08 8.20
CA GLY A 50 2.21 24.47 6.87
C GLY A 50 0.85 23.90 6.47
N THR A 51 0.67 23.68 5.16
CA THR A 51 -0.51 23.01 4.58
C THR A 51 -0.11 21.99 3.53
N PRO A 52 0.31 20.75 3.89
CA PRO A 52 0.63 20.24 5.23
C PRO A 52 2.05 20.57 5.72
N TRP A 53 2.94 21.00 4.83
CA TRP A 53 4.34 21.35 5.13
C TRP A 53 4.59 22.85 4.95
N VAL A 54 5.57 23.39 5.67
CA VAL A 54 6.02 24.78 5.46
C VAL A 54 7.01 24.80 4.29
N SER A 55 6.67 25.51 3.22
CA SER A 55 7.49 25.56 2.00
C SER A 55 8.86 26.17 2.29
N GLY A 56 9.94 25.46 1.94
CA GLY A 56 11.32 25.92 2.12
C GLY A 56 11.83 25.84 3.56
N ALA A 57 11.08 25.24 4.48
CA ALA A 57 11.56 24.99 5.83
C ALA A 57 12.39 23.70 5.89
N VAL A 58 13.57 23.78 6.50
CA VAL A 58 14.49 22.65 6.66
C VAL A 58 15.02 22.65 8.08
N VAL A 59 14.98 21.48 8.73
CA VAL A 59 15.64 21.26 10.01
C VAL A 59 16.90 20.46 9.78
N SER A 60 18.06 21.07 10.03
CA SER A 60 19.36 20.41 9.94
C SER A 60 19.75 19.85 11.29
N ALA A 61 20.21 18.59 11.30
CA ALA A 61 20.63 17.89 12.50
C ALA A 61 21.93 17.13 12.27
N LYS A 62 22.72 16.97 13.33
CA LYS A 62 23.90 16.11 13.33
C LYS A 62 23.61 14.81 14.09
N VAL A 63 24.04 13.68 13.53
CA VAL A 63 24.01 12.39 14.22
C VAL A 63 25.10 12.36 15.28
N VAL A 64 24.70 12.26 16.55
CA VAL A 64 25.64 12.15 17.67
C VAL A 64 26.08 10.69 17.83
N SER A 65 25.10 9.78 17.95
CA SER A 65 25.36 8.37 18.20
C SER A 65 24.17 7.48 17.82
N HIS A 66 24.44 6.19 17.67
CA HIS A 66 23.40 5.16 17.63
C HIS A 66 23.41 4.36 18.92
N GLY A 67 22.23 3.97 19.39
CA GLY A 67 22.10 3.28 20.67
C GLY A 67 20.93 2.32 20.72
N ARG A 68 20.83 1.64 21.85
CA ARG A 68 19.72 0.74 22.19
C ARG A 68 19.10 1.21 23.48
N GLY A 69 17.77 1.34 23.49
CA GLY A 69 17.01 1.78 24.64
C GLY A 69 17.11 0.83 25.84
N LYS A 70 16.44 1.22 26.91
CA LYS A 70 16.25 0.38 28.09
C LYS A 70 15.57 -0.93 27.68
N LYS A 71 15.99 -2.05 28.28
CA LYS A 71 15.38 -3.35 28.03
C LYS A 71 13.94 -3.33 28.53
N ILE A 72 13.00 -3.58 27.63
CA ILE A 72 11.60 -3.83 27.94
C ILE A 72 11.45 -5.33 28.08
N GLU A 73 10.89 -5.79 29.19
CA GLU A 73 10.59 -7.21 29.40
C GLU A 73 9.15 -7.50 28.94
N VAL A 74 9.02 -8.41 27.97
CA VAL A 74 7.74 -8.83 27.41
C VAL A 74 7.42 -10.22 27.94
N ILE A 75 6.42 -10.31 28.81
CA ILE A 75 5.95 -11.57 29.37
C ILE A 75 4.61 -11.93 28.74
N LYS A 76 4.56 -13.01 27.97
CA LYS A 76 3.33 -13.62 27.46
C LYS A 76 2.94 -14.76 28.38
N PHE A 77 1.76 -14.69 29.00
CA PHE A 77 1.28 -15.69 29.95
C PHE A 77 -0.15 -16.10 29.64
N ARG A 78 -0.45 -17.40 29.68
CA ARG A 78 -1.82 -17.94 29.63
C ARG A 78 -2.06 -18.80 30.86
N ARG A 79 -3.04 -18.38 31.67
CA ARG A 79 -3.41 -19.04 32.93
C ARG A 79 -3.87 -20.49 32.66
N ARG A 80 -3.41 -21.44 33.48
CA ARG A 80 -3.78 -22.88 33.42
C ARG A 80 -3.44 -23.59 32.08
N LYS A 81 -2.63 -22.98 31.21
CA LYS A 81 -2.21 -23.58 29.93
C LYS A 81 -0.72 -23.94 29.91
N HIS A 82 -0.05 -23.94 31.07
CA HIS A 82 1.40 -24.13 31.18
C HIS A 82 2.20 -23.29 30.16
N TYR A 83 1.69 -22.10 29.82
CA TYR A 83 2.26 -21.23 28.80
C TYR A 83 2.70 -19.93 29.46
N ARG A 84 4.02 -19.76 29.56
CA ARG A 84 4.71 -18.52 29.92
C ARG A 84 5.92 -18.37 29.01
N ARG A 85 6.02 -17.26 28.29
CA ARG A 85 7.19 -16.87 27.49
C ARG A 85 7.67 -15.51 27.98
N GLN A 86 8.97 -15.38 28.23
CA GLN A 86 9.61 -14.12 28.58
C GLN A 86 10.60 -13.79 27.47
N MET A 87 10.53 -12.57 26.95
CA MET A 87 11.40 -12.06 25.91
C MET A 87 11.86 -10.66 26.30
N GLY A 88 13.12 -10.32 26.01
CA GLY A 88 13.58 -8.95 26.10
C GLY A 88 13.46 -8.25 24.76
N HIS A 89 12.97 -7.02 24.75
CA HIS A 89 13.07 -6.10 23.61
C HIS A 89 13.93 -4.89 23.98
N ARG A 90 14.74 -4.43 23.04
CA ARG A 90 15.47 -3.14 23.15
C ARG A 90 15.34 -2.45 21.81
N GLN A 91 14.69 -1.29 21.81
CA GLN A 91 14.50 -0.49 20.61
C GLN A 91 15.81 0.22 20.23
N ASN A 92 16.22 0.10 18.98
CA ASN A 92 17.35 0.87 18.46
C ASN A 92 16.91 2.32 18.21
N TYR A 93 17.79 3.27 18.49
CA TYR A 93 17.54 4.69 18.29
C TYR A 93 18.77 5.39 17.70
N THR A 94 18.53 6.56 17.12
CA THR A 94 19.58 7.50 16.72
C THR A 94 19.44 8.75 17.57
N GLU A 95 20.53 9.17 18.19
CA GLU A 95 20.61 10.44 18.90
C GLU A 95 21.03 11.53 17.92
N LEU A 96 20.20 12.57 17.82
CA LEU A 96 20.43 13.72 16.97
C LEU A 96 20.63 14.97 17.82
N GLU A 97 21.47 15.87 17.35
CA GLU A 97 21.63 17.23 17.86
C GLU A 97 21.24 18.21 16.77
N ILE A 98 20.28 19.10 17.06
CA ILE A 98 19.74 20.02 16.08
C ILE A 98 20.71 21.19 15.88
N THR A 99 21.19 21.39 14.65
CA THR A 99 22.16 22.44 14.35
C THR A 99 21.46 23.75 13.97
N SER A 100 20.44 23.68 13.13
CA SER A 100 19.70 24.87 12.71
C SER A 100 18.26 24.52 12.31
N VAL A 101 17.41 25.54 12.42
CA VAL A 101 16.04 25.52 11.91
C VAL A 101 15.95 26.67 10.92
N ASN A 102 15.84 26.33 9.64
CA ASN A 102 15.64 27.32 8.58
C ASN A 102 14.14 27.40 8.29
N GLY A 103 13.55 28.58 8.40
CA GLY A 103 12.17 28.86 8.03
C GLY A 103 12.10 30.17 7.26
N VAL A 104 11.29 30.19 6.20
CA VAL A 104 11.08 31.39 5.39
C VAL A 104 10.25 32.40 6.19
N THR A 105 10.95 33.33 6.83
CA THR A 105 10.44 34.64 7.24
C THR A 105 11.37 35.66 6.61
N ALA A 106 10.88 36.52 5.72
CA ALA A 106 11.69 37.54 5.04
C ALA A 106 10.96 38.90 5.00
N PRO A 107 11.66 40.06 4.87
CA PRO A 107 13.12 40.25 4.77
C PRO A 107 13.74 41.34 5.71
N ALA A 108 15.02 41.19 6.07
CA ALA A 108 15.92 42.30 6.37
C ALA A 108 17.40 41.91 6.10
N ASP A 109 18.16 42.91 5.71
CA ASP A 109 19.31 42.93 4.79
C ASP A 109 20.68 42.38 5.26
N SER A 110 21.39 41.84 4.25
CA SER A 110 22.84 41.97 3.98
C SER A 110 23.89 41.34 4.92
N ARG A 111 24.65 40.37 4.40
CA ARG A 111 25.99 40.59 3.84
C ARG A 111 26.56 39.34 3.13
N LYS A 112 26.83 39.53 1.82
CA LYS A 112 27.98 39.02 1.03
C LYS A 112 29.25 38.77 1.87
N ALA A 113 30.21 37.91 1.55
CA ALA A 113 30.53 37.12 0.37
C ALA A 113 31.76 36.23 0.67
N SER A 114 32.04 35.32 -0.29
CA SER A 114 33.38 34.81 -0.68
C SER A 114 34.00 33.71 0.20
N GLN A 115 34.66 32.67 -0.30
CA GLN A 115 35.24 32.46 -1.64
C GLN A 115 35.64 30.99 -1.87
N LYS A 116 35.68 30.60 -3.15
CA LYS A 116 36.36 29.44 -3.73
C LYS A 116 37.76 29.18 -3.16
N SER A 117 38.14 27.91 -3.09
CA SER A 117 39.45 27.48 -3.58
C SER A 117 39.32 26.19 -4.39
N ALA A 118 39.84 26.26 -5.62
CA ALA A 118 40.18 25.12 -6.44
C ALA A 118 41.67 24.82 -6.21
N ALA A 119 42.04 23.55 -6.09
CA ALA A 119 43.37 23.07 -6.46
C ALA A 119 43.33 21.56 -6.71
N ASP A 120 43.66 21.25 -7.96
CA ASP A 120 43.81 19.95 -8.60
C ASP A 120 45.27 19.47 -8.44
N GLN A 121 45.50 18.18 -8.17
CA GLN A 121 46.72 17.45 -8.56
C GLN A 121 46.42 15.97 -8.86
N LYS A 122 46.00 15.71 -10.11
CA LYS A 122 46.70 14.89 -11.12
C LYS A 122 47.52 13.67 -10.66
N SER A 123 47.09 12.46 -11.06
CA SER A 123 47.99 11.45 -11.66
C SER A 123 47.22 10.49 -12.59
N ALA A 124 47.77 10.26 -13.77
CA ALA A 124 47.41 9.26 -14.78
C ALA A 124 48.75 8.61 -15.24
N PRO A 125 48.83 7.60 -16.14
CA PRO A 125 47.79 6.80 -16.83
C PRO A 125 48.10 5.27 -16.95
N LYS A 126 47.15 4.43 -17.40
CA LYS A 126 47.21 3.57 -18.62
C LYS A 126 46.33 2.29 -18.62
N ALA A 127 45.55 2.19 -19.70
CA ALA A 127 45.29 1.04 -20.60
C ALA A 127 44.65 -0.28 -20.11
N SER A 128 43.52 -0.62 -20.74
CA SER A 128 42.84 -1.93 -20.83
C SER A 128 43.72 -3.03 -21.47
N PRO A 129 43.41 -4.35 -21.36
CA PRO A 129 42.29 -4.99 -22.08
C PRO A 129 41.66 -6.21 -21.34
N GLY A 130 40.69 -6.88 -21.97
CA GLY A 130 39.80 -7.86 -21.34
C GLY A 130 40.27 -9.33 -21.30
N GLY A 131 39.34 -10.23 -20.99
CA GLY A 131 39.46 -11.67 -21.30
C GLY A 131 39.18 -12.66 -20.16
N LYS A 132 38.02 -13.32 -20.28
CA LYS A 132 37.50 -14.57 -19.68
C LYS A 132 38.50 -15.66 -19.19
N THR A 133 38.02 -16.47 -18.22
CA THR A 133 38.10 -17.95 -18.12
C THR A 133 37.29 -18.41 -16.90
N GLU A 134 36.72 -19.61 -16.74
CA GLU A 134 35.99 -20.56 -17.60
C GLU A 134 35.23 -21.55 -16.67
N LYS A 135 34.35 -22.37 -17.26
CA LYS A 135 33.19 -23.16 -16.77
C LYS A 135 33.56 -24.55 -16.16
N PRO A 136 32.63 -25.37 -15.60
CA PRO A 136 31.64 -26.18 -16.38
C PRO A 136 30.22 -26.27 -15.71
N ALA A 137 29.07 -26.11 -16.41
CA ALA A 137 28.26 -27.07 -17.19
C ALA A 137 28.01 -28.43 -16.49
N PRO A 138 26.75 -28.93 -16.41
CA PRO A 138 25.90 -29.31 -17.56
C PRO A 138 24.45 -28.79 -17.43
N ALA A 139 23.53 -28.86 -18.39
CA ALA A 139 23.52 -29.01 -19.84
C ALA A 139 22.22 -28.30 -20.29
N LYS A 140 22.25 -27.61 -21.42
CA LYS A 140 21.07 -27.07 -22.08
C LYS A 140 20.16 -28.22 -22.51
N ASN A 141 18.85 -28.05 -22.33
CA ASN A 141 17.92 -28.26 -23.42
C ASN A 141 17.23 -26.95 -23.72
N GLU A 142 17.37 -26.53 -24.96
CA GLU A 142 16.69 -25.41 -25.58
C GLU A 142 15.21 -25.79 -25.76
N ALA A 143 14.33 -25.01 -25.16
CA ALA A 143 13.03 -24.72 -25.73
C ALA A 143 12.81 -23.22 -25.47
N VAL A 144 13.04 -22.42 -26.51
CA VAL A 144 12.55 -21.06 -26.58
C VAL A 144 11.03 -21.20 -26.71
N ALA A 145 10.32 -21.27 -25.58
CA ALA A 145 8.89 -21.04 -25.57
C ALA A 145 8.72 -19.54 -25.75
N ALA A 146 8.26 -19.16 -26.94
CA ALA A 146 7.95 -17.79 -27.31
C ALA A 146 7.07 -17.17 -26.22
N ALA A 147 7.43 -15.96 -25.77
CA ALA A 147 6.47 -15.13 -25.06
C ALA A 147 5.20 -15.03 -25.94
N PRO A 148 3.98 -15.23 -25.39
CA PRO A 148 2.78 -14.97 -26.15
C PRO A 148 2.79 -13.48 -26.46
N LYS A 149 3.19 -13.19 -27.69
CA LYS A 149 3.09 -11.87 -28.28
C LYS A 149 1.61 -11.71 -28.63
N PHE A 150 0.84 -11.15 -27.71
CA PHE A 150 -0.45 -10.53 -28.06
C PHE A 150 -0.13 -9.28 -28.89
N LEU A 151 0.33 -9.50 -30.13
CA LEU A 151 0.57 -8.45 -31.10
C LEU A 151 -0.77 -7.95 -31.60
N ASP A 152 -0.86 -6.62 -31.56
CA ASP A 152 -1.89 -5.76 -32.11
C ASP A 152 -3.18 -5.70 -31.28
N ALA A 153 -3.35 -4.53 -30.62
CA ALA A 153 -4.63 -4.11 -30.07
C ALA A 153 -5.68 -4.22 -31.20
N PRO A 154 -6.75 -5.03 -31.03
CA PRO A 154 -7.89 -4.97 -31.92
C PRO A 154 -8.37 -3.52 -32.01
N ASP A 155 -8.75 -3.06 -33.20
CA ASP A 155 -9.24 -1.69 -33.43
C ASP A 155 -10.38 -1.35 -32.46
N GLY A 156 -10.12 -0.48 -31.47
CA GLY A 156 -11.11 -0.10 -30.46
C GLY A 156 -10.54 0.70 -29.29
N SER A 157 -11.42 1.30 -28.49
CA SER A 157 -11.03 1.85 -27.18
C SER A 157 -10.80 0.70 -26.19
N PRO A 158 -9.77 0.75 -25.33
CA PRO A 158 -9.52 -0.29 -24.33
C PRO A 158 -10.74 -0.56 -23.45
N ASP A 159 -11.01 -1.84 -23.17
CA ASP A 159 -12.09 -2.25 -22.27
C ASP A 159 -11.66 -2.07 -20.80
N ASP A 160 -12.61 -1.85 -19.89
CA ASP A 160 -12.32 -1.73 -18.45
C ASP A 160 -12.16 -3.12 -17.82
N LEU A 161 -10.94 -3.65 -17.80
CA LEU A 161 -10.67 -5.01 -17.33
C LEU A 161 -11.03 -5.22 -15.85
N LYS A 162 -11.19 -4.15 -15.07
CA LYS A 162 -11.64 -4.19 -13.67
C LYS A 162 -13.03 -4.83 -13.48
N LYS A 163 -13.81 -4.99 -14.56
CA LYS A 163 -15.13 -5.67 -14.51
C LYS A 163 -15.03 -7.18 -14.32
N ILE A 164 -13.85 -7.78 -14.48
CA ILE A 164 -13.58 -9.21 -14.26
C ILE A 164 -13.08 -9.42 -12.82
N LEU A 165 -13.53 -10.50 -12.16
CA LEU A 165 -13.15 -10.85 -10.79
C LEU A 165 -11.62 -10.91 -10.61
N GLY A 166 -11.13 -10.30 -9.53
CA GLY A 166 -9.72 -10.44 -9.16
C GLY A 166 -8.78 -9.55 -9.97
N ILE A 167 -9.26 -8.88 -11.01
CA ILE A 167 -8.52 -7.84 -11.74
C ILE A 167 -8.76 -6.49 -11.07
N GLY A 168 -7.82 -6.07 -10.22
CA GLY A 168 -7.77 -4.71 -9.67
C GLY A 168 -6.96 -3.76 -10.55
N SER A 169 -6.89 -2.47 -10.18
CA SER A 169 -6.12 -1.46 -10.94
C SER A 169 -4.64 -1.83 -11.17
N VAL A 170 -4.01 -2.47 -10.19
CA VAL A 170 -2.62 -2.92 -10.30
C VAL A 170 -2.49 -4.08 -11.30
N LEU A 171 -3.43 -5.03 -11.29
CA LEU A 171 -3.40 -6.15 -12.23
C LEU A 171 -3.79 -5.71 -13.64
N GLU A 172 -4.71 -4.76 -13.77
CA GLU A 172 -5.05 -4.12 -15.03
C GLU A 172 -3.82 -3.42 -15.63
N GLU A 173 -3.05 -2.66 -14.84
CA GLU A 173 -1.78 -2.06 -15.29
C GLU A 173 -0.79 -3.12 -15.78
N GLN A 174 -0.63 -4.22 -15.03
CA GLN A 174 0.25 -5.32 -15.42
C GLN A 174 -0.23 -6.07 -16.67
N LEU A 175 -1.54 -6.24 -16.85
CA LEU A 175 -2.11 -6.87 -18.05
C LEU A 175 -1.95 -5.96 -19.27
N ASN A 176 -2.16 -4.66 -19.09
CA ASN A 176 -1.89 -3.64 -20.10
C ASN A 176 -0.42 -3.62 -20.52
N ASP A 177 0.51 -3.76 -19.56
CA ASP A 177 1.95 -3.87 -19.83
C ASP A 177 2.31 -5.13 -20.66
N ILE A 178 1.54 -6.22 -20.50
CA ILE A 178 1.68 -7.47 -21.26
C ILE A 178 0.98 -7.39 -22.64
N GLY A 179 0.16 -6.36 -22.87
CA GLY A 179 -0.56 -6.13 -24.13
C GLY A 179 -2.01 -6.63 -24.15
N VAL A 180 -2.60 -6.90 -22.97
CA VAL A 180 -3.99 -7.31 -22.82
C VAL A 180 -4.82 -6.09 -22.44
N PHE A 181 -5.67 -5.62 -23.36
CA PHE A 181 -6.48 -4.41 -23.24
C PHE A 181 -7.98 -4.66 -23.44
N HIS A 182 -8.38 -5.82 -23.96
CA HIS A 182 -9.77 -6.12 -24.33
C HIS A 182 -10.26 -7.45 -23.75
N TYR A 183 -11.57 -7.54 -23.50
CA TYR A 183 -12.19 -8.80 -23.05
C TYR A 183 -12.05 -9.91 -24.09
N SER A 184 -12.00 -9.56 -25.39
CA SER A 184 -11.78 -10.51 -26.47
C SER A 184 -10.47 -11.27 -26.38
N GLN A 185 -9.43 -10.65 -25.82
CA GLN A 185 -8.12 -11.28 -25.64
C GLN A 185 -8.17 -12.28 -24.49
N ILE A 186 -8.77 -11.91 -23.36
CA ILE A 186 -8.93 -12.78 -22.18
C ILE A 186 -9.81 -13.98 -22.50
N ALA A 187 -10.88 -13.78 -23.27
CA ALA A 187 -11.79 -14.84 -23.70
C ALA A 187 -11.13 -15.91 -24.59
N GLN A 188 -9.96 -15.60 -25.17
CA GLN A 188 -9.21 -16.45 -26.10
C GLN A 188 -7.94 -17.05 -25.47
N PHE A 189 -7.69 -16.83 -24.17
CA PHE A 189 -6.52 -17.40 -23.50
C PHE A 189 -6.50 -18.92 -23.61
N SER A 190 -5.40 -19.45 -24.15
CA SER A 190 -5.09 -20.88 -24.11
C SER A 190 -4.42 -21.27 -22.78
N ASP A 191 -4.39 -22.55 -22.46
CA ASP A 191 -3.71 -23.06 -21.26
C ASP A 191 -2.22 -22.64 -21.20
N GLU A 192 -1.58 -22.49 -22.36
CA GLU A 192 -0.19 -22.00 -22.46
C GLU A 192 -0.09 -20.50 -22.15
N ASP A 193 -1.04 -19.70 -22.61
CA ASP A 193 -1.13 -18.27 -22.32
C ASP A 193 -1.39 -18.04 -20.83
N VAL A 194 -2.31 -18.80 -20.25
CA VAL A 194 -2.63 -18.77 -18.82
C VAL A 194 -1.38 -19.10 -17.99
N ALA A 195 -0.60 -20.11 -18.38
CA ALA A 195 0.64 -20.47 -17.68
C ALA A 195 1.71 -19.38 -17.80
N ALA A 196 1.84 -18.73 -18.96
CA ALA A 196 2.78 -17.63 -19.18
C ALA A 196 2.41 -16.39 -18.36
N ILE A 197 1.13 -16.02 -18.35
CA ILE A 197 0.61 -14.89 -17.58
C ILE A 197 0.69 -15.18 -16.07
N ASN A 198 0.35 -16.39 -15.62
CA ASN A 198 0.50 -16.81 -14.22
C ASN A 198 1.95 -16.72 -13.73
N SER A 199 2.92 -17.00 -14.60
CA SER A 199 4.34 -16.85 -14.29
C SER A 199 4.78 -15.38 -14.18
N HIS A 200 4.13 -14.49 -14.93
CA HIS A 200 4.46 -13.07 -14.98
C HIS A 200 3.77 -12.25 -13.87
N LEU A 201 2.51 -12.56 -13.55
CA LEU A 201 1.70 -11.79 -12.60
C LEU A 201 2.01 -12.05 -11.12
N ASN A 202 3.01 -12.87 -10.80
CA ASN A 202 3.47 -13.15 -9.43
C ASN A 202 2.37 -13.71 -8.47
N PHE A 203 1.24 -14.13 -9.02
CA PHE A 203 0.09 -14.74 -8.33
C PHE A 203 -0.46 -15.89 -9.18
N PRO A 204 0.14 -17.10 -9.10
CA PRO A 204 -0.27 -18.22 -9.95
C PRO A 204 -1.67 -18.73 -9.57
N GLY A 205 -2.47 -19.04 -10.58
CA GLY A 205 -3.75 -19.75 -10.43
C GLY A 205 -4.98 -18.86 -10.24
N ARG A 206 -4.83 -17.52 -10.33
CA ARG A 206 -5.97 -16.61 -10.19
C ARG A 206 -6.88 -16.60 -11.41
N ILE A 207 -6.31 -16.74 -12.61
CA ILE A 207 -7.06 -16.71 -13.86
C ILE A 207 -8.08 -17.86 -13.88
N GLU A 208 -7.67 -19.02 -13.38
CA GLU A 208 -8.49 -20.23 -13.28
C GLU A 208 -9.44 -20.19 -12.07
N ARG A 209 -8.94 -19.80 -10.89
CA ARG A 209 -9.76 -19.73 -9.67
C ARG A 209 -10.86 -18.67 -9.75
N ASP A 210 -10.50 -17.52 -10.31
CA ASP A 210 -11.39 -16.36 -10.44
C ASP A 210 -12.12 -16.39 -11.80
N GLU A 211 -12.03 -17.49 -12.56
CA GLU A 211 -12.76 -17.77 -13.81
C GLU A 211 -12.78 -16.61 -14.82
N TRP A 212 -11.61 -16.08 -15.20
CA TRP A 212 -11.51 -14.89 -16.06
C TRP A 212 -12.06 -15.11 -17.47
N ILE A 213 -11.84 -16.29 -18.05
CA ILE A 213 -12.20 -16.61 -19.43
C ILE A 213 -13.74 -16.59 -19.63
N PRO A 214 -14.54 -17.29 -18.80
CA PRO A 214 -16.01 -17.19 -18.87
C PRO A 214 -16.55 -15.76 -18.69
N GLN A 215 -15.99 -14.99 -17.74
CA GLN A 215 -16.44 -13.62 -17.47
C GLN A 215 -16.15 -12.68 -18.64
N ALA A 216 -14.99 -12.81 -19.28
CA ALA A 216 -14.65 -12.04 -20.46
C ALA A 216 -15.62 -12.34 -21.63
N GLN A 217 -16.02 -13.59 -21.82
CA GLN A 217 -17.00 -13.99 -22.84
C GLN A 217 -18.41 -13.41 -22.60
N GLU A 218 -18.82 -13.27 -21.34
CA GLU A 218 -20.10 -12.64 -20.98
C GLU A 218 -20.07 -11.13 -21.22
N LEU A 219 -18.97 -10.47 -20.86
CA LEU A 219 -18.75 -9.04 -21.09
C LEU A 219 -18.73 -8.67 -22.58
N MET A 220 -18.19 -9.54 -23.44
CA MET A 220 -18.23 -9.37 -24.90
C MET A 220 -19.64 -9.40 -25.49
N GLN A 221 -20.58 -10.12 -24.86
CA GLN A 221 -21.96 -10.25 -25.33
C GLN A 221 -22.88 -9.12 -24.82
N GLY A 222 -22.30 -8.07 -24.24
CA GLY A 222 -23.05 -6.96 -23.65
C GLY A 222 -23.60 -7.27 -22.26
N GLY A 223 -23.13 -8.34 -21.61
CA GLY A 223 -23.33 -8.50 -20.18
C GLY A 223 -22.61 -7.36 -19.45
N GLU A 224 -23.20 -6.82 -18.38
CA GLU A 224 -22.61 -5.68 -17.67
C GLU A 224 -21.32 -6.04 -16.89
N GLY A 225 -20.83 -7.28 -17.02
CA GLY A 225 -19.86 -7.87 -16.10
C GLY A 225 -20.45 -7.90 -14.71
N ARG A 226 -19.61 -7.99 -13.69
CA ARG A 226 -20.03 -8.00 -12.30
C ARG A 226 -20.56 -6.62 -11.87
N VAL A 227 -21.76 -6.26 -12.33
CA VAL A 227 -22.65 -5.39 -11.58
C VAL A 227 -23.18 -6.27 -10.47
N LEU A 228 -22.80 -5.95 -9.22
CA LEU A 228 -23.58 -6.36 -8.07
C LEU A 228 -25.03 -6.04 -8.41
N LYS A 229 -25.87 -7.06 -8.62
CA LYS A 229 -27.29 -6.88 -8.96
C LYS A 229 -28.05 -6.50 -7.69
N TYR A 230 -27.58 -5.45 -7.04
CA TYR A 230 -28.32 -4.68 -6.07
C TYR A 230 -28.44 -3.31 -6.69
N LEU A 231 -29.53 -3.21 -7.46
CA LEU A 231 -30.13 -2.01 -8.02
C LEU A 231 -29.54 -0.73 -7.42
N ASP A 232 -29.13 0.20 -8.30
CA ASP A 232 -29.27 1.63 -8.06
C ASP A 232 -30.34 1.87 -6.97
N GLY A 233 -29.89 2.36 -5.82
CA GLY A 233 -30.63 2.26 -4.57
C GLY A 233 -32.09 2.69 -4.72
N PRO A 234 -33.07 1.79 -4.51
CA PRO A 234 -34.46 2.23 -4.48
C PRO A 234 -34.66 3.02 -3.18
N GLU A 235 -34.84 4.34 -3.29
CA GLU A 235 -35.35 5.29 -2.29
C GLU A 235 -35.45 4.81 -0.82
N GLY A 236 -34.64 5.40 0.06
CA GLY A 236 -34.75 5.24 1.52
C GLY A 236 -33.48 5.64 2.25
N ASP A 237 -33.58 5.95 3.54
CA ASP A 237 -32.41 6.15 4.40
C ASP A 237 -31.65 4.81 4.58
N PRO A 238 -30.30 4.80 4.62
CA PRO A 238 -29.51 3.58 4.84
C PRO A 238 -29.88 2.89 6.16
N ASP A 239 -29.95 1.55 6.13
CA ASP A 239 -30.18 0.76 7.34
C ASP A 239 -28.91 0.69 8.20
N ASP A 240 -29.09 0.58 9.52
CA ASP A 240 -27.96 0.33 10.42
C ASP A 240 -27.53 -1.15 10.34
N LEU A 241 -26.59 -1.45 9.45
CA LEU A 241 -26.12 -2.83 9.24
C LEU A 241 -25.42 -3.43 10.48
N LYS A 242 -25.02 -2.63 11.47
CA LYS A 242 -24.43 -3.14 12.72
C LYS A 242 -25.44 -3.90 13.59
N GLN A 243 -26.73 -3.86 13.24
CA GLN A 243 -27.75 -4.69 13.88
C GLN A 243 -27.60 -6.18 13.55
N ILE A 244 -26.89 -6.53 12.48
CA ILE A 244 -26.56 -7.93 12.16
C ILE A 244 -25.38 -8.38 13.03
N SER A 245 -25.53 -9.51 13.69
CA SER A 245 -24.50 -10.09 14.55
C SER A 245 -23.19 -10.29 13.78
N GLY A 246 -22.14 -9.73 14.34
CA GLY A 246 -20.81 -9.76 13.77
C GLY A 246 -20.53 -8.65 12.75
N VAL A 247 -21.50 -7.90 12.26
CA VAL A 247 -21.24 -6.69 11.46
C VAL A 247 -20.86 -5.55 12.41
N GLY A 248 -19.59 -5.18 12.44
CA GLY A 248 -19.10 -4.02 13.21
C GLY A 248 -18.94 -2.77 12.34
N PRO A 249 -18.59 -1.61 12.92
CA PRO A 249 -18.46 -0.34 12.18
C PRO A 249 -17.49 -0.40 10.99
N VAL A 250 -16.42 -1.19 11.12
CA VAL A 250 -15.44 -1.39 10.03
C VAL A 250 -16.02 -2.25 8.90
N LEU A 251 -16.86 -3.23 9.23
CA LEU A 251 -17.50 -4.11 8.25
C LEU A 251 -18.64 -3.39 7.55
N GLU A 252 -19.47 -2.65 8.30
CA GLU A 252 -20.49 -1.75 7.74
C GLU A 252 -19.88 -0.79 6.73
N LYS A 253 -18.75 -0.13 7.06
CA LYS A 253 -18.08 0.77 6.11
C LYS A 253 -17.66 0.06 4.81
N LYS A 254 -17.13 -1.17 4.91
CA LYS A 254 -16.75 -1.97 3.73
C LYS A 254 -17.95 -2.42 2.92
N LEU A 255 -19.05 -2.82 3.56
CA LEU A 255 -20.30 -3.17 2.88
C LEU A 255 -20.87 -1.96 2.14
N ASN A 256 -20.84 -0.78 2.77
CA ASN A 256 -21.23 0.49 2.15
C ASN A 256 -20.30 0.85 0.97
N GLU A 257 -18.99 0.63 1.08
CA GLU A 257 -18.04 0.80 -0.03
C GLU A 257 -18.32 -0.18 -1.19
N LEU A 258 -18.91 -1.34 -0.91
CA LEU A 258 -19.39 -2.31 -1.90
C LEU A 258 -20.82 -2.03 -2.40
N GLY A 259 -21.46 -0.92 -1.98
CA GLY A 259 -22.81 -0.56 -2.40
C GLY A 259 -23.95 -1.27 -1.66
N ILE A 260 -23.65 -1.93 -0.54
CA ILE A 260 -24.62 -2.63 0.30
C ILE A 260 -24.96 -1.72 1.49
N PHE A 261 -26.17 -1.18 1.51
CA PHE A 261 -26.65 -0.19 2.47
C PHE A 261 -27.91 -0.61 3.25
N HIS A 262 -28.61 -1.66 2.80
CA HIS A 262 -29.90 -2.07 3.36
C HIS A 262 -29.94 -3.56 3.70
N PHE A 263 -30.75 -3.93 4.70
CA PHE A 263 -30.95 -5.34 5.09
C PHE A 263 -31.52 -6.18 3.96
N ARG A 264 -32.43 -5.61 3.15
CA ARG A 264 -33.00 -6.29 1.97
C ARG A 264 -31.96 -6.72 0.93
N GLN A 265 -30.82 -6.02 0.84
CA GLN A 265 -29.73 -6.41 -0.07
C GLN A 265 -29.06 -7.67 0.46
N ILE A 266 -28.72 -7.69 1.76
CA ILE A 266 -28.09 -8.85 2.41
C ILE A 266 -29.04 -10.06 2.45
N ALA A 267 -30.34 -9.84 2.65
CA ALA A 267 -31.35 -10.89 2.63
C ALA A 267 -31.49 -11.56 1.25
N GLY A 268 -31.11 -10.86 0.17
CA GLY A 268 -31.14 -11.34 -1.20
C GLY A 268 -29.84 -11.97 -1.70
N PHE A 269 -28.83 -12.15 -0.84
CA PHE A 269 -27.54 -12.70 -1.27
C PHE A 269 -27.67 -14.11 -1.84
N GLU A 270 -27.23 -14.28 -3.08
CA GLU A 270 -26.98 -15.59 -3.67
C GLU A 270 -25.56 -16.09 -3.30
N GLN A 271 -25.26 -17.38 -3.54
CA GLN A 271 -23.94 -17.94 -3.22
C GLN A 271 -22.79 -17.14 -3.87
N LYS A 272 -23.01 -16.64 -5.09
CA LYS A 272 -22.05 -15.80 -5.82
C LYS A 272 -21.76 -14.47 -5.09
N ASP A 273 -22.78 -13.89 -4.46
CA ASP A 273 -22.64 -12.64 -3.70
C ASP A 273 -21.93 -12.87 -2.37
N ILE A 274 -22.24 -14.00 -1.71
CA ILE A 274 -21.56 -14.43 -0.49
C ILE A 274 -20.06 -14.60 -0.75
N ASP A 275 -19.69 -15.25 -1.85
CA ASP A 275 -18.29 -15.48 -2.22
C ASP A 275 -17.57 -14.16 -2.54
N LEU A 276 -18.21 -13.25 -3.30
CA LEU A 276 -17.69 -11.92 -3.58
C LEU A 276 -17.42 -11.12 -2.30
N VAL A 277 -18.39 -11.09 -1.39
CA VAL A 277 -18.27 -10.33 -0.15
C VAL A 277 -17.25 -10.98 0.79
N ASN A 278 -17.18 -12.31 0.85
CA ASN A 278 -16.14 -13.04 1.60
C ASN A 278 -14.72 -12.71 1.12
N ASP A 279 -14.51 -12.68 -0.21
CA ASP A 279 -13.23 -12.34 -0.82
C ASP A 279 -12.84 -10.89 -0.57
N ALA A 280 -13.78 -9.95 -0.75
CA ALA A 280 -13.56 -8.53 -0.52
C ALA A 280 -13.26 -8.21 0.96
N MET A 281 -13.86 -8.96 1.88
CA MET A 281 -13.66 -8.74 3.32
C MET A 281 -12.41 -9.43 3.89
N ALA A 282 -11.73 -10.28 3.11
CA ALA A 282 -10.56 -11.06 3.53
C ALA A 282 -10.81 -11.98 4.75
N PHE A 283 -12.07 -12.40 4.96
CA PHE A 283 -12.47 -13.34 6.01
C PHE A 283 -13.53 -14.31 5.44
N PRO A 284 -13.14 -15.52 5.02
CA PRO A 284 -14.05 -16.47 4.40
C PRO A 284 -15.04 -17.06 5.41
N GLY A 285 -16.29 -17.25 4.97
CA GLY A 285 -17.33 -18.01 5.67
C GLY A 285 -17.99 -17.32 6.86
N ARG A 286 -17.75 -16.02 7.06
CA ARG A 286 -18.34 -15.28 8.19
C ARG A 286 -19.83 -15.01 8.01
N ILE A 287 -20.24 -14.72 6.78
CA ILE A 287 -21.63 -14.45 6.39
C ILE A 287 -22.52 -15.66 6.71
N GLU A 288 -22.03 -16.86 6.40
CA GLU A 288 -22.72 -18.13 6.65
C GLU A 288 -22.69 -18.51 8.13
N ARG A 289 -21.50 -18.44 8.77
CA ARG A 289 -21.33 -18.80 10.19
C ARG A 289 -22.15 -17.92 11.12
N ASP A 290 -22.20 -16.62 10.83
CA ASP A 290 -22.93 -15.64 11.63
C ASP A 290 -24.37 -15.46 11.09
N GLU A 291 -24.85 -16.31 10.18
CA GLU A 291 -26.23 -16.32 9.66
C GLU A 291 -26.75 -14.94 9.19
N TRP A 292 -25.92 -14.17 8.48
CA TRP A 292 -26.26 -12.79 8.10
C TRP A 292 -27.53 -12.67 7.28
N ILE A 293 -27.78 -13.61 6.35
CA ILE A 293 -28.96 -13.60 5.48
C ILE A 293 -30.25 -13.76 6.29
N ALA A 294 -30.28 -14.72 7.22
CA ALA A 294 -31.46 -14.97 8.06
C ALA A 294 -31.75 -13.79 9.01
N GLN A 295 -30.70 -13.14 9.52
CA GLN A 295 -30.84 -11.95 10.35
C GLN A 295 -31.30 -10.74 9.55
N ALA A 296 -30.73 -10.53 8.37
CA ALA A 296 -31.12 -9.45 7.47
C ALA A 296 -32.58 -9.60 7.01
N GLN A 297 -33.04 -10.83 6.75
CA GLN A 297 -34.44 -11.08 6.42
C GLN A 297 -35.37 -10.70 7.58
N ASN A 298 -35.05 -11.11 8.82
CA ASN A 298 -35.82 -10.75 9.99
C ASN A 298 -35.85 -9.22 10.23
N LEU A 299 -34.72 -8.54 10.07
CA LEU A 299 -34.61 -7.09 10.24
C LEU A 299 -35.33 -6.32 9.12
N ALA A 300 -35.30 -6.82 7.88
CA ALA A 300 -36.04 -6.24 6.76
C ALA A 300 -37.57 -6.34 6.96
N ASP A 301 -38.04 -7.38 7.64
CA ASP A 301 -39.45 -7.57 8.02
C ASP A 301 -39.86 -6.77 9.29
N GLY A 302 -38.95 -5.96 9.85
CA GLY A 302 -39.19 -5.14 11.04
C GLY A 302 -39.06 -5.89 12.37
N GLY A 303 -38.43 -7.07 12.38
CA GLY A 303 -38.14 -7.85 13.58
C GLY A 303 -37.04 -7.25 14.45
N GLU A 304 -36.95 -7.70 15.70
CA GLU A 304 -35.91 -7.24 16.63
C GLU A 304 -34.53 -7.88 16.33
N PRO A 305 -33.43 -7.14 16.52
CA PRO A 305 -32.08 -7.68 16.43
C PRO A 305 -31.81 -8.72 17.53
N ARG A 306 -31.04 -9.76 17.21
CA ARG A 306 -30.70 -10.86 18.12
C ARG A 306 -29.51 -10.55 19.04
#